data_AF-A0A7J9N404-F1
#
_entry.id   AF-A0A7J9N404-F1
#
_cell.length_a   1.000
_cell.length_b   1.000
_cell.length_c   1.000
_cell.angle_alpha   90.00
_cell.angle_beta   90.00
_cell.angle_gamma   90.00
#
_symmetry.space_group_name_H-M   'P 1'
#
loop_
_entity.id
_entity.type
_entity.pdbx_description
1 polymer ?
#
loop_
_entity_poly.entity_id
_entity_poly.type
_entity_poly.pdbx_seq_one_letter_code
_entity_poly.pdbx_strand_id
1 'polypeptide(L)'
;MPSATELEDAGIHLLSVSIPEMQIQEQWKECMFGITFDNGTKELKIPTLQVDDFTERLFRNSMAYEQFFPWEVPTYFVDYVVFIDDLINTSKDVELLRKSGIIDNLLGNDEAVTQMFNKLCNSIHYSPEGFYYNEIANQVNVRPLRETLEHMEGKVKERLFSHSLVAHIISCCACLAPAYYTTDYIFDSFL
;
A
#
# COMPACT_ATOMS: atom_id res chain seq x y z
N MET A 1 -13.16 -3.30 0.76
CA MET A 1 -13.61 -2.31 1.76
C MET A 1 -14.62 -1.37 1.10
N PRO A 2 -15.52 -0.67 1.83
CA PRO A 2 -16.33 0.40 1.24
C PRO A 2 -15.47 1.64 0.91
N SER A 3 -15.88 2.40 -0.10
CA SER A 3 -15.25 3.68 -0.47
C SER A 3 -15.47 4.79 0.57
N ALA A 4 -14.71 5.88 0.47
CA ALA A 4 -14.86 7.02 1.38
C ALA A 4 -16.29 7.58 1.42
N THR A 5 -16.94 7.70 0.25
CA THR A 5 -18.35 8.11 0.17
C THR A 5 -19.27 7.12 0.87
N GLU A 6 -19.09 5.82 0.64
CA GLU A 6 -19.93 4.78 1.28
C GLU A 6 -19.76 4.74 2.80
N LEU A 7 -18.54 4.99 3.30
CA LEU A 7 -18.27 5.10 4.73
C LEU A 7 -18.95 6.34 5.33
N GLU A 8 -18.85 7.49 4.68
CA GLU A 8 -19.55 8.71 5.12
C GLU A 8 -21.08 8.51 5.13
N ASP A 9 -21.63 7.90 4.08
CA ASP A 9 -23.06 7.56 3.96
C ASP A 9 -23.51 6.56 5.05
N ALA A 10 -22.61 5.69 5.50
CA ALA A 10 -22.84 4.76 6.61
C ALA A 10 -22.66 5.41 8.00
N GLY A 11 -22.34 6.71 8.06
CA GLY A 11 -22.12 7.45 9.31
C GLY A 11 -20.77 7.20 9.96
N ILE A 12 -19.77 6.73 9.19
CA ILE A 12 -18.38 6.59 9.65
C ILE A 12 -17.63 7.89 9.35
N HIS A 13 -17.00 8.45 10.38
CA HIS A 13 -16.26 9.70 10.30
C HIS A 13 -14.80 9.44 9.93
N LEU A 14 -14.34 10.04 8.83
CA LEU A 14 -12.96 9.96 8.35
C LEU A 14 -12.12 11.08 8.96
N LEU A 15 -11.06 10.71 9.69
CA LEU A 15 -10.20 11.65 10.42
C LEU A 15 -8.73 11.45 10.07
N SER A 16 -8.03 12.55 9.79
CA SER A 16 -6.57 12.53 9.62
C SER A 16 -5.83 12.46 10.96
N VAL A 17 -4.73 11.73 10.97
CA VAL A 17 -3.73 11.79 12.05
C VAL A 17 -2.45 12.39 11.50
N SER A 18 -1.96 13.47 12.12
CA SER A 18 -0.67 14.05 11.76
C SER A 18 0.45 13.11 12.20
N ILE A 19 1.36 12.80 11.28
CA ILE A 19 2.58 12.06 11.62
C ILE A 19 3.52 13.03 12.37
N PRO A 20 3.90 12.77 13.63
CA PRO A 20 4.87 13.60 14.32
C PRO A 20 6.21 13.59 13.58
N GLU A 21 6.92 14.72 13.57
CA GLU A 21 8.26 14.83 12.98
C GLU A 21 9.18 13.74 13.58
N MET A 22 9.56 12.77 12.73
CA MET A 22 10.23 11.53 13.13
C MET A 22 11.51 11.80 13.94
N GLN A 23 11.61 11.19 15.13
CA GLN A 23 12.87 11.15 15.89
C GLN A 23 13.59 9.79 15.83
N ILE A 24 12.98 8.64 15.52
CA ILE A 24 13.69 7.34 15.46
C ILE A 24 13.09 6.35 14.44
N GLN A 25 13.94 5.63 13.71
CA GLN A 25 13.65 4.67 12.63
C GLN A 25 12.78 3.45 13.01
N GLU A 26 12.34 3.25 14.26
CA GLU A 26 11.43 2.15 14.64
C GLU A 26 9.95 2.58 14.73
N GLN A 27 9.66 3.89 14.76
CA GLN A 27 8.29 4.42 14.85
C GLN A 27 7.58 4.60 13.50
N TRP A 28 8.31 4.46 12.39
CA TRP A 28 7.80 4.56 11.01
C TRP A 28 6.58 3.67 10.73
N LYS A 29 6.56 2.43 11.24
CA LYS A 29 5.41 1.52 11.10
C LYS A 29 4.15 2.08 11.76
N GLU A 30 4.28 2.56 12.99
CA GLU A 30 3.16 3.14 13.75
C GLU A 30 2.70 4.48 13.16
N CYS A 31 3.60 5.22 12.50
CA CYS A 31 3.31 6.53 11.92
C CYS A 31 2.65 6.45 10.55
N MET A 32 3.18 5.66 9.61
CA MET A 32 2.68 5.63 8.23
C MET A 32 1.51 4.65 8.04
N PHE A 33 1.53 3.50 8.72
CA PHE A 33 0.56 2.42 8.58
C PHE A 33 -0.44 2.36 9.75
N GLY A 34 -0.40 3.35 10.64
CA GLY A 34 -1.22 3.42 11.86
C GLY A 34 -2.69 3.77 11.60
N ILE A 35 -3.39 2.95 10.81
CA ILE A 35 -4.83 3.08 10.59
C ILE A 35 -5.57 2.44 11.75
N THR A 36 -6.56 3.15 12.31
CA THR A 36 -7.36 2.65 13.43
C THR A 36 -8.83 2.94 13.23
N PHE A 37 -9.70 2.05 13.71
CA PHE A 37 -11.14 2.26 13.73
C PHE A 37 -11.68 2.09 15.14
N ASP A 38 -12.47 3.06 15.58
CA ASP A 38 -13.19 3.00 16.84
C ASP A 38 -14.68 2.77 16.57
N ASN A 39 -15.15 1.55 16.86
CA ASN A 39 -16.53 1.16 16.60
C ASN A 39 -17.57 1.88 17.49
N GLY A 40 -17.14 2.42 18.64
CA GLY A 40 -18.03 3.14 19.57
C GLY A 40 -18.32 4.57 19.11
N THR A 41 -17.28 5.26 18.63
CA THR A 41 -17.35 6.64 18.10
C THR A 41 -17.60 6.69 16.60
N LYS A 42 -17.45 5.56 15.89
CA LYS A 42 -17.53 5.45 14.43
C LYS A 42 -16.46 6.27 13.70
N GLU A 43 -15.28 6.39 14.29
CA GLU A 43 -14.15 7.13 13.73
C GLU A 43 -13.15 6.19 13.05
N LEU A 44 -12.88 6.40 11.76
CA LEU A 44 -11.78 5.80 11.03
C LEU A 44 -10.65 6.83 10.90
N LYS A 45 -9.53 6.55 11.58
CA LYS A 45 -8.36 7.42 11.66
C LYS A 45 -7.26 6.91 10.72
N ILE A 46 -6.81 7.78 9.83
CA ILE A 46 -5.80 7.46 8.81
C ILE A 46 -4.69 8.52 8.86
N PRO A 47 -3.40 8.14 8.85
CA PRO A 47 -2.32 9.10 8.71
C PRO A 47 -2.44 9.95 7.43
N THR A 48 -2.14 11.24 7.51
CA THR A 48 -2.14 12.12 6.33
C THR A 48 -1.12 11.64 5.29
N LEU A 49 -1.57 11.47 4.06
CA LEU A 49 -0.75 11.14 2.90
C LEU A 49 -0.65 12.35 1.97
N GLN A 50 0.58 12.84 1.78
CA GLN A 50 0.88 13.81 0.74
C GLN A 50 1.03 13.10 -0.62
N VAL A 51 0.33 13.60 -1.63
CA VAL A 51 0.32 13.06 -2.99
C VAL A 51 0.87 14.09 -3.94
N ASP A 52 2.05 13.82 -4.49
CA ASP A 52 2.75 14.66 -5.48
C ASP A 52 3.30 13.82 -6.65
N ASP A 53 4.03 14.47 -7.56
CA ASP A 53 4.58 13.85 -8.76
C ASP A 53 5.57 12.69 -8.47
N PHE A 54 6.09 12.59 -7.25
CA PHE A 54 7.02 11.52 -6.84
C PHE A 54 6.29 10.32 -6.22
N THR A 55 5.07 10.52 -5.70
CA THR A 55 4.32 9.50 -4.94
C THR A 55 4.14 8.21 -5.73
N GLU A 56 3.72 8.27 -7.01
CA GLU A 56 3.50 7.06 -7.83
C GLU A 56 4.78 6.22 -7.95
N ARG A 57 5.92 6.87 -8.23
CA ARG A 57 7.20 6.18 -8.39
C ARG A 57 7.68 5.57 -7.08
N LEU A 58 7.53 6.31 -5.98
CA LEU A 58 7.88 5.83 -4.65
C LEU A 58 7.07 4.57 -4.31
N PHE A 59 5.75 4.62 -4.53
CA PHE A 59 4.85 3.51 -4.20
C PHE A 59 5.18 2.26 -5.01
N ARG A 60 5.39 2.41 -6.33
CA ARG A 60 5.79 1.28 -7.19
C ARG A 60 7.09 0.63 -6.75
N ASN A 61 8.09 1.43 -6.37
CA ASN A 61 9.37 0.90 -5.90
C ASN A 61 9.23 0.15 -4.56
N SER A 62 8.47 0.71 -3.62
CA SER A 62 8.21 0.07 -2.32
C SER A 62 7.44 -1.23 -2.45
N MET A 63 6.40 -1.25 -3.29
CA MET A 63 5.62 -2.47 -3.56
C MET A 63 6.45 -3.54 -4.27
N ALA A 64 7.28 -3.14 -5.25
CA ALA A 64 8.19 -4.05 -5.92
C ALA A 64 9.24 -4.62 -4.95
N TYR A 65 9.71 -3.81 -4.00
CA TYR A 65 10.59 -4.28 -2.93
C TYR A 65 9.88 -5.36 -2.10
N GLU A 66 8.69 -5.10 -1.56
CA GLU A 66 7.95 -6.10 -0.76
C GLU A 66 7.64 -7.38 -1.53
N GLN A 67 7.32 -7.27 -2.83
CA GLN A 67 6.99 -8.44 -3.67
C GLN A 67 8.22 -9.22 -4.16
N PHE A 68 9.42 -8.63 -4.10
CA PHE A 68 10.65 -9.28 -4.57
C PHE A 68 11.29 -10.18 -3.50
N PHE A 69 11.09 -9.88 -2.21
CA PHE A 69 11.62 -10.72 -1.13
C PHE A 69 10.63 -11.85 -0.78
N PRO A 70 11.10 -13.11 -0.60
CA PRO A 70 10.22 -14.26 -0.39
C PRO A 70 9.31 -14.14 0.85
N TRP A 71 8.21 -14.90 0.79
CA TRP A 71 7.10 -15.26 1.72
C TRP A 71 7.19 -15.06 3.25
N GLU A 72 8.29 -14.58 3.82
CA GLU A 72 8.45 -14.32 5.26
C GLU A 72 8.40 -12.83 5.64
N VAL A 73 8.36 -11.93 4.64
CA VAL A 73 8.24 -10.48 4.87
C VAL A 73 6.77 -10.05 4.71
N PRO A 74 6.16 -9.41 5.73
CA PRO A 74 4.78 -8.96 5.59
C PRO A 74 4.66 -7.82 4.56
N THR A 75 3.55 -7.82 3.83
CA THR A 75 3.25 -6.89 2.72
C THR A 75 2.57 -5.61 3.21
N TYR A 76 3.11 -4.98 4.26
CA TYR A 76 2.46 -3.83 4.92
C TYR A 76 2.22 -2.65 3.97
N PHE A 77 3.17 -2.36 3.10
CA PHE A 77 3.07 -1.26 2.16
C PHE A 77 2.06 -1.57 1.06
N VAL A 78 2.10 -2.78 0.49
CA VAL A 78 1.10 -3.24 -0.47
C VAL A 78 -0.30 -3.19 0.13
N ASP A 79 -0.47 -3.71 1.35
CA ASP A 79 -1.76 -3.72 2.05
C ASP A 79 -2.25 -2.30 2.35
N TYR A 80 -1.35 -1.37 2.65
CA TYR A 80 -1.67 0.05 2.78
C TYR A 80 -2.14 0.68 1.48
N VAL A 81 -1.45 0.42 0.37
CA VAL A 81 -1.87 0.93 -0.95
C VAL A 81 -3.24 0.38 -1.34
N VAL A 82 -3.47 -0.92 -1.12
CA VAL A 82 -4.77 -1.56 -1.35
C VAL A 82 -5.85 -0.94 -0.47
N PHE A 83 -5.56 -0.69 0.80
CA PHE A 83 -6.51 -0.04 1.71
C PHE A 83 -6.91 1.36 1.24
N ILE A 84 -5.94 2.18 0.82
CA ILE A 84 -6.21 3.54 0.35
C ILE A 84 -6.92 3.53 -1.02
N ASP A 85 -6.56 2.62 -1.92
CA ASP A 85 -7.23 2.46 -3.22
C ASP A 85 -8.69 2.04 -3.06
N ASP A 86 -8.99 1.11 -2.15
CA ASP A 86 -10.37 0.74 -1.84
C ASP A 86 -11.23 1.93 -1.36
N LEU A 87 -10.61 2.93 -0.68
CA LEU A 87 -11.30 4.15 -0.27
C LEU A 87 -11.58 5.09 -1.46
N ILE A 88 -10.87 4.93 -2.59
CA ILE A 88 -10.86 5.86 -3.73
C ILE A 88 -11.45 5.18 -4.97
N ASN A 89 -12.78 5.19 -5.10
CA ASN A 89 -13.43 4.74 -6.34
C ASN A 89 -13.54 5.87 -7.38
N THR A 90 -13.71 7.11 -6.91
CA THR A 90 -13.98 8.27 -7.76
C THR A 90 -13.22 9.51 -7.27
N SER A 91 -13.20 10.58 -8.08
CA SER A 91 -12.65 11.87 -7.66
C SER A 91 -13.44 12.50 -6.50
N LYS A 92 -14.72 12.13 -6.32
CA LYS A 92 -15.51 12.55 -5.15
C LYS A 92 -14.96 11.95 -3.85
N ASP A 93 -14.51 10.70 -3.89
CA ASP A 93 -13.88 10.07 -2.72
C ASP A 93 -12.57 10.77 -2.34
N VAL A 94 -11.77 11.16 -3.33
CA VAL A 94 -10.56 11.97 -3.10
C VAL A 94 -10.92 13.33 -2.50
N GLU A 95 -11.95 14.01 -3.01
CA GLU A 95 -12.41 15.28 -2.45
C GLU A 95 -12.79 15.14 -0.96
N LEU A 96 -13.51 14.07 -0.59
CA LEU A 96 -13.86 13.77 0.80
C LEU A 96 -12.62 13.52 1.66
N LEU A 97 -11.71 12.66 1.20
CA LEU A 97 -10.46 12.35 1.92
C LEU A 97 -9.57 13.59 2.11
N ARG A 98 -9.58 14.51 1.14
CA ARG A 98 -8.91 15.81 1.27
C ARG A 98 -9.57 16.70 2.30
N LYS A 99 -10.90 16.81 2.29
CA LYS A 99 -11.65 17.60 3.29
C LYS A 99 -11.41 17.09 4.70
N SER A 100 -11.22 15.78 4.85
CA SER A 100 -10.83 15.12 6.11
C SER A 100 -9.34 15.22 6.45
N GLY A 101 -8.51 15.85 5.60
CA GLY A 101 -7.05 15.99 5.81
C GLY A 101 -6.25 14.70 5.62
N ILE A 102 -6.87 13.63 5.13
CA ILE A 102 -6.24 12.32 4.91
C ILE A 102 -5.39 12.36 3.65
N ILE A 103 -5.82 13.06 2.61
CA ILE A 103 -5.04 13.31 1.39
C ILE A 103 -4.67 14.78 1.31
N ASP A 104 -3.37 15.08 1.23
CA ASP A 104 -2.87 16.38 0.80
C ASP A 104 -2.49 16.30 -0.69
N ASN A 105 -3.36 16.80 -1.55
CA ASN A 105 -3.23 16.65 -3.00
C ASN A 105 -2.43 17.81 -3.62
N LEU A 106 -1.21 17.51 -4.06
CA LEU A 106 -0.30 18.42 -4.78
C LEU A 106 -0.25 18.16 -6.30
N LEU A 107 -1.03 17.22 -6.82
CA LEU A 107 -1.16 16.95 -8.28
C LEU A 107 -2.09 17.93 -9.00
N GLY A 108 -2.73 18.84 -8.26
CA GLY A 108 -3.52 19.95 -8.80
C GLY A 108 -4.98 19.63 -9.12
N ASN A 109 -5.38 18.36 -9.23
CA ASN A 109 -6.79 17.96 -9.30
C ASN A 109 -7.02 16.57 -8.72
N ASP A 110 -8.26 16.29 -8.30
CA ASP A 110 -8.60 15.06 -7.58
C ASP A 110 -8.70 13.83 -8.50
N GLU A 111 -9.05 14.06 -9.77
CA GLU A 111 -9.07 13.01 -10.80
C GLU A 111 -7.67 12.42 -11.07
N ALA A 112 -6.61 13.23 -10.99
CA ALA A 112 -5.23 12.77 -11.13
C ALA A 112 -4.84 11.79 -10.00
N VAL A 113 -5.29 12.06 -8.77
CA VAL A 113 -5.07 11.16 -7.61
C VAL A 113 -5.84 9.86 -7.82
N THR A 114 -7.12 9.93 -8.19
CA THR A 114 -7.94 8.73 -8.50
C THR A 114 -7.29 7.89 -9.59
N GLN A 115 -6.80 8.51 -10.67
CA GLN A 115 -6.14 7.78 -11.75
C GLN A 115 -4.80 7.18 -11.34
N MET A 116 -4.04 7.85 -10.47
CA MET A 116 -2.77 7.35 -9.93
C MET A 116 -3.00 6.06 -9.12
N PHE A 117 -3.94 6.06 -8.17
CA PHE A 117 -4.24 4.89 -7.34
C PHE A 117 -4.78 3.71 -8.16
N ASN A 118 -5.73 3.96 -9.05
CA ASN A 118 -6.21 2.95 -10.01
C ASN A 118 -5.06 2.32 -10.83
N LYS A 119 -4.06 3.13 -11.26
CA LYS A 119 -2.87 2.62 -11.98
C LYS A 119 -1.89 1.87 -11.09
N LEU A 120 -1.79 2.20 -9.80
CA LEU A 120 -0.93 1.50 -8.84
C LEU A 120 -1.47 0.09 -8.57
N CYS A 121 -2.76 -0.04 -8.30
CA CYS A 121 -3.40 -1.32 -7.98
C CYS A 121 -3.47 -2.29 -9.17
N ASN A 122 -3.40 -1.79 -10.41
CA ASN A 122 -3.26 -2.63 -11.61
C ASN A 122 -2.01 -3.52 -11.64
N SER A 123 -1.02 -3.30 -10.77
CA SER A 123 0.30 -3.97 -10.80
C SER A 123 0.60 -4.80 -9.55
N ILE A 124 -0.40 -5.09 -8.70
CA ILE A 124 -0.18 -5.68 -7.37
C ILE A 124 -0.47 -7.17 -7.37
N HIS A 125 0.48 -7.97 -6.88
CA HIS A 125 0.24 -9.31 -6.37
C HIS A 125 -0.11 -9.19 -4.88
N TYR A 126 -1.35 -9.54 -4.52
CA TYR A 126 -1.88 -9.44 -3.17
C TYR A 126 -2.57 -10.77 -2.79
N SER A 127 -2.30 -11.25 -1.58
CA SER A 127 -3.02 -12.39 -1.00
C SER A 127 -4.01 -11.88 0.04
N PRO A 128 -5.31 -12.20 -0.07
CA PRO A 128 -6.28 -11.91 0.98
C PRO A 128 -5.96 -12.62 2.30
N GLU A 129 -5.26 -13.76 2.21
CA GLU A 129 -4.82 -14.58 3.32
C GLU A 129 -3.60 -13.94 3.98
N GLY A 130 -3.84 -12.94 4.82
CA GLY A 130 -2.79 -12.21 5.53
C GLY A 130 -2.90 -10.68 5.51
N PHE A 131 -3.98 -10.13 4.95
CA PHE A 131 -4.18 -8.69 4.86
C PHE A 131 -4.08 -8.00 6.23
N TYR A 132 -3.16 -7.04 6.32
CA TYR A 132 -2.84 -6.37 7.57
C TYR A 132 -4.04 -5.66 8.21
N TYR A 133 -4.93 -5.08 7.39
CA TYR A 133 -6.11 -4.34 7.87
C TYR A 133 -7.40 -5.16 7.87
N ASN A 134 -7.32 -6.50 7.83
CA ASN A 134 -8.51 -7.35 7.75
C ASN A 134 -9.48 -7.13 8.92
N GLU A 135 -8.96 -6.91 10.13
CA GLU A 135 -9.80 -6.63 11.29
C GLU A 135 -10.59 -5.32 11.13
N ILE A 136 -9.93 -4.24 10.73
CA ILE A 136 -10.56 -2.94 10.46
C ILE A 136 -11.58 -3.09 9.34
N ALA A 137 -11.20 -3.75 8.25
CA ALA A 137 -12.08 -4.02 7.13
C ALA A 137 -13.34 -4.74 7.60
N ASN A 138 -13.24 -5.80 8.40
CA ASN A 138 -14.41 -6.50 8.91
C ASN A 138 -15.30 -5.66 9.84
N GLN A 139 -14.74 -4.70 10.56
CA GLN A 139 -15.50 -3.82 11.46
C GLN A 139 -16.27 -2.73 10.71
N VAL A 140 -15.72 -2.19 9.63
CA VAL A 140 -16.37 -1.12 8.85
C VAL A 140 -17.20 -1.66 7.67
N ASN A 141 -16.94 -2.89 7.24
CA ASN A 141 -17.54 -3.44 6.06
C ASN A 141 -18.96 -3.98 6.32
N VAL A 142 -19.90 -3.51 5.52
CA VAL A 142 -21.32 -3.89 5.59
C VAL A 142 -21.63 -5.11 4.68
N ARG A 143 -20.68 -5.56 3.83
CA ARG A 143 -20.83 -6.77 2.96
C ARG A 143 -19.50 -7.50 2.67
N PRO A 144 -19.44 -8.84 2.58
CA PRO A 144 -18.15 -9.55 2.46
C PRO A 144 -17.41 -9.25 1.15
N LEU A 145 -16.08 -9.08 1.23
CA LEU A 145 -15.17 -8.91 0.08
C LEU A 145 -15.30 -10.11 -0.88
N ARG A 146 -15.94 -9.94 -2.05
CA ARG A 146 -16.05 -11.03 -3.04
C ARG A 146 -15.90 -10.60 -4.51
N GLU A 147 -15.99 -9.32 -4.85
CA GLU A 147 -16.03 -8.90 -6.27
C GLU A 147 -14.69 -8.42 -6.86
N THR A 148 -13.69 -8.09 -6.04
CA THR A 148 -12.37 -7.64 -6.54
C THR A 148 -11.51 -8.79 -7.11
N LEU A 149 -11.88 -10.05 -6.87
CA LEU A 149 -11.06 -11.24 -7.11
C LEU A 149 -10.99 -11.66 -8.59
N GLU A 150 -12.13 -11.65 -9.30
CA GLU A 150 -12.20 -12.24 -10.65
C GLU A 150 -11.53 -11.38 -11.73
N HIS A 151 -11.42 -10.06 -11.51
CA HIS A 151 -10.78 -9.15 -12.46
C HIS A 151 -9.24 -9.22 -12.43
N MET A 152 -8.67 -9.60 -11.28
CA MET A 152 -7.24 -9.50 -11.02
C MET A 152 -6.49 -10.78 -11.41
N GLU A 153 -7.04 -11.98 -11.14
CA GLU A 153 -6.38 -13.26 -11.44
C GLU A 153 -6.10 -13.48 -12.94
N GLY A 154 -6.98 -13.01 -13.82
CA GLY A 154 -6.88 -13.24 -15.27
C GLY A 154 -5.74 -12.48 -15.97
N LYS A 155 -5.26 -11.36 -15.41
CA LYS A 155 -4.24 -10.50 -16.05
C LYS A 155 -2.81 -10.80 -15.57
N VAL A 156 -2.66 -11.56 -14.48
CA VAL A 156 -1.39 -11.85 -13.80
C VAL A 156 -0.45 -12.73 -14.63
N LYS A 157 -0.97 -13.76 -15.30
CA LYS A 157 -0.13 -14.68 -16.09
C LYS A 157 0.47 -14.06 -17.36
N GLU A 158 -0.15 -13.01 -17.89
CA GLU A 158 0.20 -12.47 -19.21
C GLU A 158 1.32 -11.40 -19.15
N ARG A 159 1.54 -10.76 -17.99
CA ARG A 159 2.41 -9.57 -17.88
C ARG A 159 3.74 -9.77 -17.14
N LEU A 160 3.91 -10.87 -16.40
CA LEU A 160 5.20 -11.26 -15.84
C LEU A 160 6.29 -11.48 -16.91
N PHE A 161 5.91 -11.61 -18.19
CA PHE A 161 6.84 -11.82 -19.31
C PHE A 161 7.18 -10.56 -20.14
N SER A 162 6.67 -9.36 -19.81
CA SER A 162 6.75 -8.22 -20.75
C SER A 162 7.46 -6.94 -20.29
N HIS A 163 7.86 -6.76 -19.02
CA HIS A 163 8.49 -5.49 -18.58
C HIS A 163 10.02 -5.53 -18.44
N SER A 164 10.70 -4.86 -19.37
CA SER A 164 12.18 -4.72 -19.50
C SER A 164 12.91 -4.08 -18.29
N LEU A 165 12.22 -3.35 -17.42
CA LEU A 165 12.84 -2.69 -16.26
C LEU A 165 13.06 -3.63 -15.07
N VAL A 166 12.14 -4.59 -14.88
CA VAL A 166 12.31 -5.65 -13.87
C VAL A 166 13.49 -6.53 -14.28
N ALA A 167 13.69 -6.79 -15.57
CA ALA A 167 14.86 -7.50 -16.09
C ALA A 167 16.20 -6.76 -15.85
N HIS A 168 16.25 -5.42 -15.90
CA HIS A 168 17.47 -4.66 -15.60
C HIS A 168 17.81 -4.64 -14.11
N ILE A 169 16.82 -4.51 -13.24
CA ILE A 169 17.02 -4.62 -11.78
C ILE A 169 17.39 -6.06 -11.41
N ILE A 170 16.73 -7.07 -12.01
CA ILE A 170 17.08 -8.49 -11.88
C ILE A 170 18.52 -8.75 -12.37
N SER A 171 18.92 -8.19 -13.51
CA SER A 171 20.29 -8.34 -14.03
C SER A 171 21.32 -7.69 -13.11
N CYS A 172 21.01 -6.53 -12.52
CA CYS A 172 21.93 -5.84 -11.63
C CYS A 172 22.08 -6.57 -10.29
N CYS A 173 21.00 -7.13 -9.74
CA CYS A 173 21.02 -7.90 -8.49
C CYS A 173 21.64 -9.30 -8.68
N ALA A 174 21.36 -9.98 -9.79
CA ALA A 174 21.98 -11.28 -10.11
C ALA A 174 23.48 -11.16 -10.42
N CYS A 175 23.95 -10.03 -10.94
CA CYS A 175 25.38 -9.76 -11.12
C CYS A 175 26.12 -9.40 -9.82
N LEU A 176 25.41 -8.99 -8.76
CA LEU A 176 26.00 -8.66 -7.45
C LEU A 176 25.94 -9.83 -6.46
N ALA A 177 25.08 -10.82 -6.67
CA ALA A 177 25.01 -12.01 -5.84
C ALA A 177 26.32 -12.83 -5.74
N PRO A 178 27.18 -12.96 -6.77
CA PRO A 178 28.45 -13.68 -6.61
C PRO A 178 29.48 -12.92 -5.75
N ALA A 179 29.30 -11.62 -5.50
CA ALA A 179 30.26 -10.79 -4.77
C ALA A 179 30.04 -10.78 -3.25
N TYR A 180 28.87 -11.23 -2.75
CA TYR A 180 28.57 -11.26 -1.30
C TYR A 180 28.55 -12.67 -0.70
N TYR A 181 28.56 -13.73 -1.53
CA TYR A 181 28.59 -15.13 -1.04
C TYR A 181 29.97 -15.80 -1.09
N THR A 182 31.06 -15.05 -1.31
CA THR A 182 32.42 -15.62 -1.38
C THR A 182 33.41 -15.13 -0.32
N THR A 183 33.00 -14.45 0.75
CA THR A 183 33.92 -14.10 1.85
C THR A 183 33.61 -14.63 3.26
N ASP A 184 32.44 -15.23 3.54
CA ASP A 184 32.11 -15.65 4.92
C ASP A 184 32.06 -17.17 5.14
N TYR A 185 32.92 -17.95 4.47
CA TYR A 185 33.09 -19.39 4.76
C TYR A 185 34.52 -19.85 5.10
N ILE A 186 35.41 -18.94 5.48
CA ILE A 186 36.74 -19.29 5.99
C ILE A 186 37.04 -18.37 7.19
N PHE A 187 37.33 -18.96 8.36
CA PHE A 187 37.38 -18.40 9.73
C PHE A 187 35.99 -18.36 10.39
N ASP A 188 35.55 -19.31 11.23
CA ASP A 188 36.27 -19.90 12.36
C ASP A 188 36.03 -21.40 12.51
N SER A 189 37.11 -22.16 12.35
CA SER A 189 37.32 -23.47 12.95
C SER A 189 38.65 -23.42 13.68
N PHE A 190 38.81 -22.53 14.67
CA PHE A 190 39.85 -22.58 15.71
C PHE A 190 39.54 -21.56 16.82
N LEU A 191 38.58 -21.90 17.69
CA LEU A 191 38.64 -21.75 19.17
C LEU A 191 37.41 -22.39 19.82
#